data_AF-A0A3L6DR58-F1
#
_entry.id   AF-A0A3L6DR58-F1
#
_cell.length_a   1.000
_cell.length_b   1.000
_cell.length_c   1.000
_cell.angle_alpha   90.00
_cell.angle_beta   90.00
_cell.angle_gamma   90.00
#
_symmetry.space_group_name_H-M   'P 1'
#
loop_
_entity.id
_entity.type
_entity.pdbx_description
1 polymer ?
#
loop_
_entity_poly.entity_id
_entity_poly.type
_entity_poly.pdbx_seq_one_letter_code
_entity_poly.pdbx_strand_id
1 'polypeptide(L)'
;MAHAATECVQERYAVVVEIACATNSSAELVSVKQAYHVLYRRSLEEDVAARATGNLRSLLLALVSTYRYDGDDNVDAELARSEAKIVHEAVRNSGDAGGRHDHEELIRVLGTRSKAQLRATFSCFKDEDEHRRSVTKALPRGADDPTGYLRALRAAVRCVADPTKYFAKVLRNATREAAGTDEDSLTRVVVLHAEKDDMGPICGAFQKRASCTLQQAIAKETSGDYRSFLLALLGS
;
A
#
# COMPACT_ATOMS: atom_id res chain seq x y z
N MET A 1 2.60 -10.52 11.65
CA MET A 1 1.90 -9.51 10.80
C MET A 1 1.18 -10.12 9.61
N ALA A 2 1.88 -10.71 8.62
CA ALA A 2 1.25 -11.26 7.42
C ALA A 2 0.10 -12.23 7.74
N HIS A 3 0.33 -13.19 8.64
CA HIS A 3 -0.67 -14.20 8.99
C HIS A 3 -1.93 -13.59 9.61
N ALA A 4 -1.76 -12.75 10.64
CA ALA A 4 -2.86 -12.01 11.27
C ALA A 4 -3.61 -11.08 10.28
N ALA A 5 -2.95 -10.58 9.24
CA ALA A 5 -3.59 -9.80 8.19
C ALA A 5 -4.40 -10.69 7.24
N THR A 6 -3.93 -11.91 6.94
CA THR A 6 -4.71 -12.85 6.13
C THR A 6 -5.98 -13.32 6.84
N GLU A 7 -5.95 -13.59 8.16
CA GLU A 7 -7.13 -14.03 8.93
C GLU A 7 -8.30 -13.03 8.83
N CYS A 8 -8.01 -11.72 8.78
CA CYS A 8 -9.01 -10.65 8.65
C CYS A 8 -8.75 -9.80 7.39
N VAL A 9 -8.58 -10.43 6.23
CA VAL A 9 -8.10 -9.74 5.01
C VAL A 9 -8.99 -8.58 4.54
N GLN A 10 -10.30 -8.64 4.79
CA GLN A 10 -11.23 -7.57 4.42
C GLN A 10 -11.01 -6.28 5.23
N GLU A 11 -10.48 -6.40 6.45
CA GLU A 11 -10.17 -5.27 7.34
C GLU A 11 -8.69 -4.88 7.27
N ARG A 12 -7.81 -5.86 7.06
CA ARG A 12 -6.35 -5.73 7.14
C ARG A 12 -5.63 -5.85 5.79
N TYR A 13 -6.35 -5.71 4.66
CA TYR A 13 -5.76 -5.72 3.32
C TYR A 13 -4.58 -4.74 3.19
N ALA A 14 -4.59 -3.62 3.92
CA ALA A 14 -3.54 -2.62 3.88
C ALA A 14 -2.18 -3.22 4.26
N VAL A 15 -2.15 -4.11 5.25
CA VAL A 15 -0.91 -4.78 5.70
C VAL A 15 -0.38 -5.72 4.63
N VAL A 16 -1.26 -6.46 3.94
CA VAL A 16 -0.87 -7.34 2.82
C VAL A 16 -0.30 -6.51 1.66
N VAL A 17 -0.95 -5.39 1.34
CA VAL A 17 -0.49 -4.45 0.30
C VAL A 17 0.86 -3.83 0.67
N GLU A 18 1.05 -3.41 1.93
CA GLU A 18 2.31 -2.84 2.41
C GLU A 18 3.47 -3.82 2.27
N ILE A 19 3.26 -5.07 2.72
CA ILE A 19 4.23 -6.16 2.59
C ILE A 19 4.60 -6.37 1.11
N ALA A 20 3.63 -6.37 0.20
CA ALA A 20 3.87 -6.64 -1.21
C ALA A 20 4.48 -5.45 -1.98
N CYS A 21 4.14 -4.20 -1.63
CA CYS A 21 4.42 -3.05 -2.50
C CYS A 21 5.38 -2.02 -1.89
N ALA A 22 5.32 -1.79 -0.58
CA ALA A 22 5.96 -0.64 0.06
C ALA A 22 7.17 -1.04 0.90
N THR A 23 7.05 -2.10 1.68
CA THR A 23 8.05 -2.48 2.68
C THR A 23 9.22 -3.23 2.07
N ASN A 24 8.97 -4.07 1.07
CA ASN A 24 9.95 -5.04 0.59
C ASN A 24 10.38 -4.75 -0.86
N SER A 25 11.66 -4.95 -1.12
CA SER A 25 12.19 -5.33 -2.42
C SER A 25 11.64 -6.71 -2.83
N SER A 26 11.78 -7.07 -4.10
CA SER A 26 11.32 -8.37 -4.58
C SER A 26 12.05 -9.53 -3.91
N ALA A 27 13.34 -9.36 -3.60
CA ALA A 27 14.13 -10.33 -2.85
C ALA A 27 13.63 -10.47 -1.39
N GLU A 28 13.40 -9.37 -0.69
CA GLU A 28 12.85 -9.40 0.67
C GLU A 28 11.44 -10.01 0.71
N LEU A 29 10.60 -9.76 -0.31
CA LEU A 29 9.27 -10.37 -0.39
C LEU A 29 9.36 -11.90 -0.53
N VAL A 30 10.33 -12.41 -1.30
CA VAL A 30 10.60 -13.86 -1.35
C VAL A 30 11.00 -14.39 0.02
N SER A 31 11.89 -13.70 0.74
CA SER A 31 12.28 -14.09 2.11
C SER A 31 11.09 -14.11 3.07
N VAL A 32 10.18 -13.13 2.97
CA VAL A 32 8.94 -13.10 3.76
C VAL A 32 8.07 -14.32 3.48
N LYS A 33 7.89 -14.69 2.21
CA LYS A 33 7.12 -15.88 1.83
C LYS A 33 7.75 -17.18 2.34
N GLN A 34 9.08 -17.31 2.21
CA GLN A 34 9.81 -18.47 2.72
C GLN A 34 9.63 -18.62 4.24
N ALA A 35 9.79 -17.53 4.99
CA ALA A 35 9.54 -17.51 6.43
C ALA A 35 8.07 -17.88 6.76
N TYR A 36 7.12 -17.36 5.97
CA TYR A 36 5.70 -17.69 6.11
C TYR A 36 5.44 -19.21 5.96
N HIS A 37 6.01 -19.82 4.92
CA HIS A 37 5.92 -21.27 4.68
C HIS A 37 6.45 -22.09 5.85
N VAL A 38 7.61 -21.71 6.39
CA VAL A 38 8.24 -22.43 7.51
C VAL A 38 7.38 -22.35 8.77
N LEU A 39 6.84 -21.17 9.08
CA LEU A 39 6.09 -20.92 10.31
C LEU A 39 4.66 -21.47 10.27
N TYR A 40 3.96 -21.32 9.14
CA TYR A 40 2.52 -21.60 9.04
C TYR A 40 2.18 -22.83 8.19
N ARG A 41 3.18 -23.50 7.62
CA ARG A 41 3.02 -24.73 6.80
C ARG A 41 2.09 -24.59 5.61
N ARG A 42 1.98 -23.36 5.09
CA ARG A 42 1.20 -22.97 3.90
C ARG A 42 1.81 -21.72 3.28
N SER A 43 1.52 -21.45 2.02
CA SER A 43 1.94 -20.22 1.35
C SER A 43 1.12 -19.01 1.79
N LEU A 44 1.70 -17.82 1.63
CA LEU A 44 0.97 -16.57 1.82
C LEU A 44 -0.14 -16.43 0.75
N GLU A 45 0.15 -16.89 -0.47
CA GLU A 45 -0.75 -16.92 -1.61
C GLU A 45 -2.00 -17.76 -1.34
N GLU A 46 -1.85 -18.98 -0.82
CA GLU A 46 -2.97 -19.86 -0.46
C GLU A 46 -3.88 -19.19 0.57
N ASP A 47 -3.30 -18.60 1.61
CA ASP A 47 -4.07 -17.93 2.66
C ASP A 47 -4.81 -16.69 2.15
N VAL A 48 -4.19 -15.91 1.27
CA VAL A 48 -4.87 -14.79 0.59
C VAL A 48 -5.99 -15.31 -0.30
N ALA A 49 -5.75 -16.39 -1.07
CA ALA A 49 -6.72 -16.94 -2.00
C ALA A 49 -7.93 -17.58 -1.30
N ALA A 50 -7.72 -18.18 -0.12
CA ALA A 50 -8.77 -18.80 0.67
C ALA A 50 -9.65 -17.78 1.41
N ARG A 51 -9.09 -16.64 1.82
CA ARG A 51 -9.76 -15.69 2.73
C ARG A 51 -10.30 -14.43 2.04
N ALA A 52 -9.75 -14.04 0.90
CA ALA A 52 -10.26 -12.90 0.12
C ALA A 52 -11.26 -13.37 -0.94
N THR A 53 -12.15 -12.48 -1.39
CA THR A 53 -13.11 -12.77 -2.46
C THR A 53 -13.05 -11.74 -3.58
N GLY A 54 -13.61 -12.10 -4.75
CA GLY A 54 -13.76 -11.21 -5.89
C GLY A 54 -12.46 -10.53 -6.34
N ASN A 55 -12.56 -9.27 -6.75
CA ASN A 55 -11.43 -8.47 -7.22
C ASN A 55 -10.42 -8.15 -6.10
N LEU A 56 -10.84 -8.13 -4.83
CA LEU A 56 -9.91 -7.98 -3.71
C LEU A 56 -8.91 -9.15 -3.70
N ARG A 57 -9.41 -10.39 -3.81
CA ARG A 57 -8.54 -11.57 -3.91
C ARG A 57 -7.61 -11.49 -5.11
N SER A 58 -8.14 -11.20 -6.29
CA SER A 58 -7.34 -11.12 -7.51
C SER A 58 -6.23 -10.07 -7.38
N LEU A 59 -6.54 -8.90 -6.82
CA LEU A 59 -5.56 -7.85 -6.56
C LEU A 59 -4.50 -8.31 -5.56
N LEU A 60 -4.91 -8.76 -4.38
CA LEU A 60 -3.96 -9.15 -3.33
C LEU A 60 -3.07 -10.31 -3.78
N LEU A 61 -3.65 -11.32 -4.43
CA LEU A 61 -2.91 -12.45 -4.98
C LEU A 61 -1.92 -11.99 -6.04
N ALA A 62 -2.32 -11.12 -6.95
CA ALA A 62 -1.41 -10.53 -7.93
C ALA A 62 -0.27 -9.80 -7.23
N LEU A 63 -0.54 -8.95 -6.24
CA LEU A 63 0.50 -8.21 -5.54
C LEU A 63 1.49 -9.12 -4.79
N VAL A 64 0.99 -10.07 -4.00
CA VAL A 64 1.87 -10.95 -3.22
C VAL A 64 2.64 -11.90 -4.13
N SER A 65 2.05 -12.40 -5.22
CA SER A 65 2.70 -13.39 -6.11
C SER A 65 3.83 -12.79 -6.95
N THR A 66 3.97 -11.47 -6.99
CA THR A 66 4.90 -10.83 -7.92
C THR A 66 6.35 -10.88 -7.48
N TYR A 67 7.22 -11.08 -8.46
CA TYR A 67 8.65 -10.84 -8.37
C TYR A 67 8.96 -9.71 -9.33
N ARG A 68 9.01 -8.47 -8.82
CA ARG A 68 9.14 -7.29 -9.68
C ARG A 68 10.59 -7.12 -10.11
N TYR A 69 10.76 -6.61 -11.31
CA TYR A 69 12.07 -6.16 -11.73
C TYR A 69 12.46 -4.91 -10.92
N ASP A 70 13.54 -5.03 -10.16
CA ASP A 70 14.13 -3.98 -9.32
C ASP A 70 15.47 -3.45 -9.91
N GLY A 71 15.77 -3.75 -11.19
CA GLY A 71 16.94 -3.24 -11.89
C GLY A 71 16.73 -1.84 -12.47
N ASP A 72 17.44 -1.49 -13.54
CA ASP A 72 17.44 -0.14 -14.13
C ASP A 72 16.04 0.45 -14.32
N ASP A 73 15.89 1.74 -13.98
CA ASP A 73 14.67 2.54 -14.11
C ASP A 73 14.31 2.89 -15.57
N ASN A 74 14.66 2.01 -16.52
CA ASN A 74 14.27 2.14 -17.91
C ASN A 74 12.77 1.93 -18.04
N VAL A 75 12.08 2.99 -18.44
CA VAL A 75 10.63 3.03 -18.62
C VAL A 75 10.29 3.05 -20.10
N ASP A 76 9.37 2.17 -20.50
CA ASP A 76 8.75 2.24 -21.81
C ASP A 76 7.60 3.27 -21.76
N ALA A 77 7.84 4.42 -22.40
CA ALA A 77 6.90 5.53 -22.41
C ALA A 77 5.64 5.25 -23.27
N GLU A 78 5.74 4.43 -24.31
CA GLU A 78 4.58 4.06 -25.13
C GLU A 78 3.69 3.08 -24.37
N LEU A 79 4.32 2.09 -23.73
CA LEU A 79 3.62 1.17 -22.84
C LEU A 79 2.94 1.93 -21.69
N ALA A 80 3.64 2.87 -21.05
CA ALA A 80 3.09 3.67 -19.96
C ALA A 80 1.84 4.46 -20.38
N ARG A 81 1.85 5.06 -21.59
CA ARG A 81 0.67 5.74 -22.15
C ARG A 81 -0.46 4.76 -22.46
N SER A 82 -0.16 3.60 -23.05
CA SER A 82 -1.19 2.60 -23.36
C SER A 82 -1.85 2.03 -22.09
N GLU A 83 -1.05 1.73 -21.06
CA GLU A 83 -1.55 1.20 -19.78
C GLU A 83 -2.24 2.29 -18.96
N ALA A 84 -1.89 3.57 -19.13
CA ALA A 84 -2.62 4.67 -18.53
C ALA A 84 -4.07 4.75 -19.02
N LYS A 85 -4.33 4.43 -20.30
CA LYS A 85 -5.69 4.34 -20.85
C LYS A 85 -6.49 3.20 -20.21
N ILE A 86 -5.86 2.04 -20.00
CA ILE A 86 -6.46 0.92 -19.26
C ILE A 86 -6.86 1.38 -17.84
N VAL A 87 -5.97 2.13 -17.16
CA VAL A 87 -6.27 2.67 -15.83
C VAL A 87 -7.44 3.68 -15.89
N HIS A 88 -7.50 4.54 -16.90
CA HIS A 88 -8.62 5.47 -17.12
C HIS A 88 -9.96 4.76 -17.31
N GLU A 89 -10.00 3.74 -18.17
CA GLU A 89 -11.20 2.95 -18.41
C GLU A 89 -11.68 2.26 -17.13
N ALA A 90 -10.77 1.59 -16.41
CA ALA A 90 -11.09 0.93 -15.16
C ALA A 90 -11.60 1.93 -14.08
N VAL A 91 -10.98 3.11 -13.97
CA VAL A 91 -11.39 4.14 -13.01
C VAL A 91 -12.77 4.71 -13.35
N ARG A 92 -13.03 4.99 -14.63
CA ARG A 92 -14.33 5.51 -15.10
C ARG A 92 -15.45 4.50 -14.84
N ASN A 93 -15.18 3.22 -15.09
CA ASN A 93 -16.17 2.16 -14.95
C ASN A 93 -16.34 1.69 -13.48
N SER A 94 -15.47 2.14 -12.56
CA SER A 94 -15.54 1.81 -11.12
C SER A 94 -16.77 2.38 -10.38
N GLY A 95 -17.47 3.36 -10.97
CA GLY A 95 -18.62 4.04 -10.36
C GLY A 95 -20.00 3.52 -10.80
N ASP A 96 -20.05 2.74 -11.87
CA ASP A 96 -21.26 2.09 -12.41
C ASP A 96 -21.16 0.56 -12.23
N ALA A 97 -22.05 -0.22 -12.87
CA ALA A 97 -21.94 -1.67 -13.03
C ALA A 97 -20.70 -2.07 -13.85
N GLY A 98 -19.51 -1.63 -13.42
CA GLY A 98 -18.22 -1.86 -14.05
C GLY A 98 -18.02 -3.34 -14.32
N GLY A 99 -17.70 -3.64 -15.57
CA GLY A 99 -17.43 -5.00 -16.00
C GLY A 99 -16.26 -5.58 -15.21
N ARG A 100 -16.39 -6.86 -14.81
CA ARG A 100 -15.32 -7.62 -14.16
C ARG A 100 -13.98 -7.56 -14.91
N HIS A 101 -14.04 -7.40 -16.23
CA HIS A 101 -12.91 -7.41 -17.17
C HIS A 101 -11.97 -6.19 -17.02
N ASP A 102 -12.49 -4.97 -16.82
CA ASP A 102 -11.62 -3.77 -16.78
C ASP A 102 -10.75 -3.74 -15.53
N HIS A 103 -11.29 -4.24 -14.42
CA HIS A 103 -10.57 -4.40 -13.17
C HIS A 103 -9.53 -5.51 -13.22
N GLU A 104 -9.72 -6.52 -14.07
CA GLU A 104 -8.75 -7.59 -14.30
C GLU A 104 -7.50 -7.07 -14.99
N GLU A 105 -7.65 -6.27 -16.05
CA GLU A 105 -6.51 -5.64 -16.73
C GLU A 105 -5.77 -4.65 -15.84
N LEU A 106 -6.49 -3.84 -15.04
CA LEU A 106 -5.85 -2.98 -14.05
C LEU A 106 -5.03 -3.79 -13.02
N ILE A 107 -5.57 -4.90 -12.54
CA ILE A 107 -4.86 -5.81 -11.62
C ILE A 107 -3.64 -6.42 -12.31
N ARG A 108 -3.75 -6.83 -13.58
CA ARG A 108 -2.61 -7.35 -14.37
C ARG A 108 -1.50 -6.32 -14.49
N VAL A 109 -1.82 -5.06 -14.81
CA VAL A 109 -0.83 -3.97 -14.87
C VAL A 109 -0.17 -3.79 -13.50
N LEU A 110 -0.97 -3.67 -12.43
CA LEU A 110 -0.44 -3.50 -11.07
C LEU A 110 0.39 -4.69 -10.60
N GLY A 111 0.05 -5.92 -10.99
CA GLY A 111 0.81 -7.12 -10.65
C GLY A 111 2.14 -7.16 -11.41
N THR A 112 2.11 -7.04 -12.73
CA THR A 112 3.23 -7.48 -13.57
C THR A 112 4.34 -6.46 -13.80
N ARG A 113 4.11 -5.17 -13.54
CA ARG A 113 5.04 -4.09 -13.90
C ARG A 113 6.04 -3.75 -12.78
N SER A 114 7.21 -3.23 -13.17
CA SER A 114 8.17 -2.66 -12.22
C SER A 114 7.60 -1.41 -11.55
N LYS A 115 8.14 -1.04 -10.37
CA LYS A 115 7.69 0.17 -9.66
C LYS A 115 7.91 1.44 -10.50
N ALA A 116 9.03 1.51 -11.23
CA ALA A 116 9.33 2.61 -12.15
C ALA A 116 8.30 2.73 -13.28
N GLN A 117 7.99 1.61 -13.97
CA GLN A 117 7.01 1.59 -15.04
C GLN A 117 5.61 1.98 -14.54
N LEU A 118 5.21 1.50 -13.36
CA LEU A 118 3.93 1.87 -12.75
C LEU A 118 3.85 3.36 -12.41
N ARG A 119 4.92 3.95 -11.89
CA ARG A 119 4.98 5.41 -11.62
C ARG A 119 4.84 6.21 -12.90
N ALA A 120 5.48 5.79 -13.99
CA ALA A 120 5.33 6.43 -15.29
C ALA A 120 3.90 6.31 -15.81
N THR A 121 3.30 5.12 -15.71
CA THR A 121 1.89 4.87 -16.07
C THR A 121 0.95 5.80 -15.27
N PHE A 122 1.17 5.95 -13.97
CA PHE A 122 0.38 6.86 -13.14
C PHE A 122 0.61 8.34 -13.47
N SER A 123 1.80 8.70 -13.96
CA SER A 123 2.08 10.05 -14.45
C SER A 123 1.30 10.32 -15.74
N CYS A 124 1.39 9.43 -16.73
CA CYS A 124 0.61 9.54 -17.97
C CYS A 124 -0.89 9.60 -17.69
N PHE A 125 -1.41 8.76 -16.78
CA PHE A 125 -2.80 8.84 -16.34
C PHE A 125 -3.17 10.25 -15.87
N LYS A 126 -2.33 10.84 -15.01
CA LYS A 126 -2.60 12.16 -14.43
C LYS A 126 -2.53 13.26 -15.49
N ASP A 127 -1.62 13.15 -16.45
CA ASP A 127 -1.45 14.14 -17.50
C ASP A 127 -2.59 14.11 -18.52
N GLU A 128 -3.16 12.93 -18.77
CA GLU A 128 -4.31 12.71 -19.65
C GLU A 128 -5.68 12.91 -18.96
N ASP A 129 -5.76 12.87 -17.62
CA ASP A 129 -7.00 13.18 -16.89
C ASP A 129 -7.37 14.66 -17.07
N GLU A 130 -8.60 14.93 -17.51
CA GLU A 130 -9.12 16.29 -17.73
C GLU A 130 -8.94 17.21 -16.50
N HIS A 131 -9.01 16.63 -15.30
CA HIS A 131 -8.92 17.33 -14.03
C HIS A 131 -7.54 17.19 -13.36
N ARG A 132 -6.56 16.60 -14.06
CA ARG A 132 -5.21 16.28 -13.57
C ARG A 132 -5.20 15.56 -12.22
N ARG A 133 -6.20 14.71 -11.98
CA ARG A 133 -6.32 13.93 -10.75
C ARG A 133 -5.35 12.78 -10.79
N SER A 134 -4.80 12.43 -9.63
CA SER A 134 -4.11 11.14 -9.49
C SER A 134 -5.13 10.01 -9.52
N VAL A 135 -4.70 8.81 -9.90
CA VAL A 135 -5.52 7.57 -9.89
C VAL A 135 -6.30 7.44 -8.56
N THR A 136 -5.63 7.68 -7.43
CA THR A 136 -6.25 7.56 -6.09
C THR A 136 -7.31 8.62 -5.77
N LYS A 137 -7.32 9.74 -6.49
CA LYS A 137 -8.33 10.81 -6.39
C LYS A 137 -9.46 10.60 -7.39
N ALA A 138 -9.17 10.02 -8.55
CA ALA A 138 -10.15 9.72 -9.59
C ALA A 138 -11.00 8.49 -9.24
N LEU A 139 -10.46 7.52 -8.49
CA LEU A 139 -11.23 6.39 -7.96
C LEU A 139 -12.38 6.88 -7.04
N PRO A 140 -13.60 6.32 -7.19
CA PRO A 140 -14.76 6.68 -6.36
C PRO A 140 -14.44 6.62 -4.87
N ARG A 141 -15.03 7.53 -4.08
CA ARG A 141 -14.92 7.54 -2.61
C ARG A 141 -16.33 7.39 -2.06
N GLY A 142 -16.69 6.22 -1.56
CA GLY A 142 -18.04 5.95 -1.07
C GLY A 142 -18.09 4.74 -0.14
N ALA A 143 -19.23 4.61 0.55
CA ALA A 143 -19.55 3.50 1.46
C ALA A 143 -19.79 2.17 0.71
N ASP A 144 -20.07 2.22 -0.60
CA ASP A 144 -20.25 1.06 -1.47
C ASP A 144 -18.90 0.45 -1.92
N ASP A 145 -18.09 0.05 -0.94
CA ASP A 145 -16.96 -0.87 -1.15
C ASP A 145 -17.06 -2.03 -0.15
N PRO A 146 -18.14 -2.85 -0.22
CA PRO A 146 -18.38 -3.93 0.74
C PRO A 146 -17.25 -4.98 0.70
N THR A 147 -16.57 -5.11 -0.44
CA THR A 147 -15.44 -6.02 -0.61
C THR A 147 -14.10 -5.45 -0.14
N GLY A 148 -14.00 -4.14 0.09
CA GLY A 148 -12.73 -3.47 0.41
C GLY A 148 -11.75 -3.34 -0.78
N TYR A 149 -12.14 -3.78 -1.98
CA TYR A 149 -11.29 -3.79 -3.18
C TYR A 149 -10.82 -2.38 -3.56
N LEU A 150 -11.71 -1.38 -3.62
CA LEU A 150 -11.32 -0.03 -4.02
C LEU A 150 -10.39 0.61 -2.96
N ARG A 151 -10.58 0.27 -1.69
CA ARG A 151 -9.65 0.69 -0.62
C ARG A 151 -8.29 0.01 -0.75
N ALA A 152 -8.23 -1.29 -1.03
CA ALA A 152 -6.98 -2.01 -1.28
C ALA A 152 -6.26 -1.48 -2.53
N LEU A 153 -6.99 -1.25 -3.62
CA LEU A 153 -6.47 -0.67 -4.86
C LEU A 153 -5.85 0.72 -4.61
N ARG A 154 -6.57 1.59 -3.89
CA ARG A 154 -6.04 2.90 -3.50
C ARG A 154 -4.82 2.80 -2.58
N ALA A 155 -4.71 1.76 -1.74
CA ALA A 155 -3.52 1.52 -0.92
C ALA A 155 -2.34 1.08 -1.80
N ALA A 156 -2.55 0.14 -2.73
CA ALA A 156 -1.53 -0.40 -3.62
C ALA A 156 -0.93 0.69 -4.51
N VAL A 157 -1.78 1.50 -5.14
CA VAL A 157 -1.33 2.63 -5.97
C VAL A 157 -0.50 3.63 -5.15
N ARG A 158 -0.87 3.91 -3.90
CA ARG A 158 -0.08 4.82 -3.03
C ARG A 158 1.26 4.21 -2.63
N CYS A 159 1.25 2.93 -2.27
CA CYS A 159 2.46 2.19 -1.90
C CYS A 159 3.46 2.17 -3.06
N VAL A 160 3.00 1.94 -4.29
CA VAL A 160 3.88 1.94 -5.47
C VAL A 160 4.35 3.36 -5.82
N ALA A 161 3.42 4.32 -5.84
CA ALA A 161 3.71 5.68 -6.27
C ALA A 161 4.69 6.39 -5.34
N ASP A 162 4.45 6.32 -4.03
CA ASP A 162 5.24 7.01 -3.01
C ASP A 162 5.05 6.35 -1.63
N PRO A 163 5.84 5.30 -1.31
CA PRO A 163 5.78 4.61 -0.02
C PRO A 163 5.94 5.57 1.16
N THR A 164 6.84 6.54 1.05
CA THR A 164 7.12 7.53 2.10
C THR A 164 5.88 8.37 2.43
N LYS A 165 5.20 8.93 1.42
CA LYS A 165 3.94 9.67 1.63
C LYS A 165 2.80 8.78 2.07
N TYR A 166 2.81 7.50 1.71
CA TYR A 166 1.86 6.51 2.18
C TYR A 166 2.03 6.28 3.69
N PHE A 167 3.21 5.91 4.16
CA PHE A 167 3.45 5.65 5.59
C PHE A 167 3.28 6.90 6.46
N ALA A 168 3.70 8.07 5.98
CA ALA A 168 3.39 9.34 6.64
C ALA A 168 1.87 9.58 6.79
N LYS A 169 1.06 9.09 5.85
CA LYS A 169 -0.40 9.15 5.96
C LYS A 169 -0.92 8.17 7.01
N VAL A 170 -0.40 6.93 7.00
CA VAL A 170 -0.77 5.89 7.98
C VAL A 170 -0.48 6.39 9.39
N LEU A 171 0.73 6.88 9.64
CA LEU A 171 1.12 7.46 10.92
C LEU A 171 0.24 8.64 11.32
N ARG A 172 -0.04 9.58 10.41
CA ARG A 172 -0.92 10.72 10.71
C ARG A 172 -2.33 10.30 11.09
N ASN A 173 -2.85 9.27 10.44
CA ASN A 173 -4.16 8.72 10.78
C ASN A 173 -4.12 8.00 12.14
N ALA A 174 -3.03 7.30 12.43
CA ALA A 174 -2.85 6.55 13.67
C ALA A 174 -2.66 7.44 14.90
N THR A 175 -2.09 8.63 14.72
CA THR A 175 -1.86 9.62 15.80
C THR A 175 -2.86 10.78 15.75
N ARG A 176 -4.12 10.51 15.36
CA ARG A 176 -5.14 11.54 15.21
C ARG A 176 -6.02 11.62 16.46
N GLU A 177 -5.77 12.63 17.28
CA GLU A 177 -6.44 12.93 18.56
C GLU A 177 -7.95 12.60 18.62
N ALA A 178 -8.73 12.98 17.59
CA ALA A 178 -10.18 12.83 17.59
C ALA A 178 -10.69 11.37 17.47
N ALA A 179 -9.83 10.40 17.13
CA ALA A 179 -10.22 9.01 16.88
C ALA A 179 -9.60 8.02 17.88
N GLY A 180 -8.79 8.51 18.84
CA GLY A 180 -7.86 7.67 19.60
C GLY A 180 -6.64 7.24 18.78
N THR A 181 -5.74 6.51 19.43
CA THR A 181 -4.49 6.05 18.80
C THR A 181 -4.66 4.66 18.19
N ASP A 182 -4.43 4.52 16.90
CA ASP A 182 -4.31 3.20 16.25
C ASP A 182 -2.91 2.65 16.52
N GLU A 183 -2.77 1.99 17.67
CA GLU A 183 -1.50 1.43 18.14
C GLU A 183 -0.95 0.35 17.19
N ASP A 184 -1.81 -0.41 16.50
CA ASP A 184 -1.39 -1.44 15.55
C ASP A 184 -0.71 -0.81 14.34
N SER A 185 -1.34 0.18 13.71
CA SER A 185 -0.73 0.91 12.59
C SER A 185 0.52 1.68 13.01
N LEU A 186 0.50 2.31 14.18
CA LEU A 186 1.63 3.07 14.70
C LEU A 186 2.84 2.17 14.96
N THR A 187 2.65 1.13 15.78
CA THR A 187 3.71 0.16 16.12
C THR A 187 4.27 -0.48 14.86
N ARG A 188 3.39 -0.95 13.98
CA ARG A 188 3.78 -1.62 12.75
C ARG A 188 4.68 -0.74 11.89
N VAL A 189 4.29 0.50 11.61
CA VAL A 189 5.11 1.36 10.74
C VAL A 189 6.44 1.70 11.40
N VAL A 190 6.45 2.03 12.70
CA VAL A 190 7.69 2.37 13.42
C VAL A 190 8.66 1.18 13.45
N VAL A 191 8.19 0.00 13.84
CA VAL A 191 9.03 -1.20 13.95
C VAL A 191 9.55 -1.66 12.59
N LEU A 192 8.71 -1.65 11.55
CA LEU A 192 9.05 -2.20 10.23
C LEU A 192 10.07 -1.33 9.47
N HIS A 193 10.21 -0.07 9.86
CA HIS A 193 11.10 0.90 9.24
C HIS A 193 12.25 1.37 10.15
N ALA A 194 12.28 0.98 11.43
CA ALA A 194 13.30 1.42 12.39
C ALA A 194 14.74 1.19 11.92
N GLU A 195 14.99 0.07 11.23
CA GLU A 195 16.32 -0.32 10.72
C GLU A 195 16.49 0.00 9.23
N LYS A 196 15.55 0.72 8.61
CA LYS A 196 15.57 1.06 7.19
C LYS A 196 15.97 2.51 6.98
N ASP A 197 16.69 2.76 5.90
CA ASP A 197 17.14 4.10 5.50
C ASP A 197 15.99 5.05 5.14
N ASP A 198 14.75 4.54 5.04
CA ASP A 198 13.57 5.32 4.68
C ASP A 198 12.83 5.96 5.88
N MET A 199 13.24 5.67 7.13
CA MET A 199 12.57 6.21 8.31
C MET A 199 12.68 7.73 8.42
N GLY A 200 13.86 8.29 8.15
CA GLY A 200 14.09 9.74 8.11
C GLY A 200 13.18 10.45 7.09
N PRO A 201 13.15 10.01 5.81
CA PRO A 201 12.19 10.48 4.82
C PRO A 201 10.72 10.37 5.26
N ILE A 202 10.32 9.26 5.91
CA ILE A 202 8.94 9.07 6.43
C ILE A 202 8.62 10.12 7.50
N CYS A 203 9.52 10.35 8.47
CA CYS A 203 9.40 11.38 9.49
C CYS A 203 9.28 12.79 8.88
N GLY A 204 10.10 13.11 7.88
CA GLY A 204 10.02 14.39 7.17
C GLY A 204 8.70 14.58 6.41
N ALA A 205 8.19 13.53 5.77
CA ALA A 205 6.89 13.56 5.10
C ALA A 205 5.71 13.64 6.09
N PHE A 206 5.84 13.00 7.25
CA PHE A 206 4.88 13.12 8.35
C PHE A 206 4.81 14.56 8.85
N GLN A 207 5.96 15.18 9.16
CA GLN A 207 6.02 16.54 9.68
C GLN A 207 5.37 17.55 8.73
N LYS A 208 5.63 17.44 7.42
CA LYS A 208 4.98 18.27 6.40
C LYS A 208 3.45 18.12 6.37
N ARG A 209 2.92 16.96 6.76
CA ARG A 209 1.47 16.66 6.76
C ARG A 209 0.80 16.97 8.11
N ALA A 210 1.50 16.76 9.21
CA ALA A 210 0.95 16.84 10.57
C ALA A 210 1.22 18.20 11.24
N SER A 211 2.18 18.98 10.72
CA SER A 211 2.69 20.21 11.33
C SER A 211 3.36 20.03 12.70
N CYS A 212 3.65 18.78 13.09
CA CYS A 212 4.44 18.41 14.27
C CYS A 212 5.35 17.22 13.92
N THR A 213 6.39 16.98 14.71
CA THR A 213 7.25 15.81 14.49
C THR A 213 6.55 14.51 14.90
N LEU A 214 6.98 13.38 14.34
CA LEU A 214 6.43 12.08 14.72
C LEU A 214 6.68 11.79 16.21
N GLN A 215 7.86 12.17 16.72
CA GLN A 215 8.21 12.07 18.14
C GLN A 215 7.23 12.87 19.02
N GLN A 216 6.89 14.11 18.63
CA GLN A 216 5.92 14.92 19.36
C GLN A 216 4.52 14.29 19.35
N ALA A 217 4.10 13.75 18.20
CA ALA A 217 2.81 13.06 18.10
C ALA A 217 2.78 11.80 18.99
N ILE A 218 3.81 10.95 18.94
CA ILE A 218 3.92 9.76 19.80
C ILE A 218 3.94 10.17 21.28
N ALA A 219 4.70 11.20 21.63
CA ALA A 219 4.82 11.64 23.01
C ALA A 219 3.50 12.14 23.61
N LYS A 220 2.62 12.67 22.76
CA LYS A 220 1.28 13.14 23.12
C LYS A 220 0.24 12.03 23.15
N GLU A 221 0.26 11.14 22.16
CA GLU A 221 -0.78 10.13 21.94
C GLU A 221 -0.54 8.82 22.72
N THR A 222 0.69 8.57 23.17
CA THR A 222 1.06 7.33 23.88
C THR A 222 1.68 7.62 25.25
N SER A 223 1.69 6.63 26.13
CA SER A 223 2.21 6.77 27.51
C SER A 223 3.02 5.56 27.95
N GLY A 224 3.69 5.69 29.11
CA GLY A 224 4.44 4.61 29.75
C GLY A 224 5.57 4.03 28.90
N ASP A 225 5.84 2.74 29.11
CA ASP A 225 6.92 2.02 28.43
C ASP A 225 6.70 1.91 26.92
N TYR A 226 5.44 1.84 26.47
CA TYR A 226 5.11 1.81 25.06
C TYR A 226 5.59 3.09 24.33
N ARG A 227 5.36 4.27 24.93
CA ARG A 227 5.90 5.54 24.41
C ARG A 227 7.42 5.51 24.34
N SER A 228 8.07 5.11 25.43
CA SER A 228 9.53 5.06 25.53
C SER A 228 10.14 4.13 24.49
N PHE A 229 9.53 2.97 24.26
CA PHE A 229 9.92 2.00 23.25
C PHE A 229 9.83 2.57 21.83
N LEU A 230 8.69 3.18 21.46
CA LEU A 230 8.54 3.76 20.13
C LEU A 230 9.51 4.92 19.88
N LEU A 231 9.73 5.79 20.86
CA LEU A 231 10.67 6.90 20.74
C LEU A 231 12.12 6.40 20.60
N ALA A 232 12.49 5.31 21.30
CA ALA A 232 13.81 4.71 21.14
C ALA A 232 14.05 4.18 19.72
N LEU A 233 13.02 3.58 19.09
CA LEU A 233 13.10 3.10 17.70
C LEU A 233 13.21 4.21 16.66
N LEU A 234 12.75 5.43 16.96
CA LEU A 234 12.88 6.58 16.05
C LEU A 234 14.28 7.20 16.01
N GLY A 235 15.16 6.78 16.93
CA GLY A 235 16.37 7.52 17.25
C GLY A 235 16.04 8.77 18.08
N SER A 236 16.80 8.96 19.15
CA SER A 236 16.76 10.16 19.99
C SER A 236 17.14 11.41 19.22
#